data_AF-A0A6V7HWQ8-F1
#
_entry.id   AF-A0A6V7HWQ8-F1
#
_cell.length_a   1.000
_cell.length_b   1.000
_cell.length_c   1.000
_cell.angle_alpha   90.00
_cell.angle_beta   90.00
_cell.angle_gamma   90.00
#
_symmetry.space_group_name_H-M   'P 1'
#
loop_
_entity.id
_entity.type
_entity.pdbx_description
1 polymer ?
#
loop_
_entity_poly.entity_id
_entity_poly.type
_entity_poly.pdbx_seq_one_letter_code
_entity_poly.pdbx_strand_id
1 'polypeptide(L)' 'AGSFCLTEPGSGSDAFSLKTEAKKDGNHYIINGQKMWISNSDIAGVFLVFANANPSA' A
#
# COMPACT_ATOMS: atom_id res chain seq x y z
N ALA A 1 11.66 -13.02 5.62
CA ALA A 1 10.79 -13.01 4.42
C ALA A 1 10.20 -11.61 4.22
N GLY A 2 9.66 -11.31 3.04
CA GLY A 2 9.00 -10.03 2.76
C GLY A 2 7.73 -10.20 1.95
N SER A 3 6.88 -9.17 1.94
CA SER A 3 5.59 -9.15 1.25
C SER A 3 5.47 -7.97 0.30
N PHE A 4 4.78 -8.21 -0.82
CA PHE A 4 4.52 -7.22 -1.87
C PHE A 4 3.05 -6.76 -1.79
N CYS A 5 2.83 -5.52 -1.36
CA CYS A 5 1.51 -5.01 -0.99
C CYS A 5 0.96 -4.04 -2.04
N LEU A 6 0.46 -4.57 -3.16
CA LEU A 6 -0.13 -3.80 -4.24
C LEU A 6 -1.67 -3.82 -4.20
N THR A 7 -2.25 -5.02 -4.34
CA THR A 7 -3.71 -5.23 -4.52
C THR A 7 -4.55 -4.70 -3.36
N GLU A 8 -5.65 -4.06 -3.71
CA GLU A 8 -6.70 -3.56 -2.81
C GLU A 8 -8.04 -4.21 -3.14
N PRO A 9 -9.03 -4.17 -2.22
CA PRO A 9 -10.37 -4.73 -2.49
C PRO A 9 -11.01 -4.18 -3.77
N GLY A 10 -10.75 -2.91 -4.11
CA GLY A 10 -11.27 -2.23 -5.31
C GLY A 10 -10.27 -2.06 -6.46
N SER A 11 -9.03 -2.55 -6.32
CA SER A 11 -7.94 -2.26 -7.28
C SER A 11 -6.98 -3.45 -7.37
N GLY A 12 -7.17 -4.27 -8.40
CA GLY A 12 -6.32 -5.42 -8.74
C GLY A 12 -5.54 -5.18 -10.04
N SER A 13 -6.17 -5.48 -11.18
CA SER A 13 -5.57 -5.21 -12.50
C SER A 13 -5.38 -3.72 -12.78
N ASP A 14 -6.33 -2.89 -12.34
CA ASP A 14 -6.20 -1.43 -12.33
C ASP A 14 -5.48 -0.96 -11.06
N ALA A 15 -4.19 -1.28 -10.98
CA ALA A 15 -3.39 -1.09 -9.77
C ALA A 15 -3.15 0.39 -9.42
N PHE A 16 -3.17 1.30 -10.41
CA PHE A 16 -2.94 2.73 -10.16
C PHE A 16 -4.17 3.47 -9.63
N SER A 17 -5.36 2.87 -9.72
CA SER A 17 -6.58 3.40 -9.07
C SER A 17 -6.66 3.12 -7.56
N LEU A 18 -5.57 2.62 -6.96
CA LEU A 18 -5.45 2.35 -5.53
C LEU A 18 -5.84 3.56 -4.67
N LYS A 19 -6.37 3.28 -3.48
CA LYS A 19 -6.85 4.27 -2.50
C LYS A 19 -5.98 4.35 -1.25
N THR A 20 -5.01 3.45 -1.06
CA THR A 20 -4.03 3.62 0.03
C THR A 20 -3.23 4.90 -0.18
N GLU A 21 -3.22 5.78 0.81
CA GLU A 21 -2.55 7.08 0.75
C GLU A 21 -1.28 7.11 1.61
N ALA A 22 -0.29 7.87 1.17
CA ALA A 22 0.92 8.19 1.94
C ALA A 22 0.98 9.70 2.18
N LYS A 23 0.55 10.14 3.36
CA LYS A 23 0.59 11.55 3.75
C LYS A 23 1.93 11.87 4.41
N LYS A 24 2.68 12.84 3.88
CA LYS A 24 3.92 13.32 4.52
C LYS A 24 3.59 14.01 5.85
N ASP A 25 4.28 13.61 6.92
CA ASP A 25 4.20 14.22 8.25
C ASP A 25 5.63 14.44 8.78
N GLY A 26 6.11 15.69 8.70
CA GLY A 26 7.49 16.04 9.04
C GLY A 26 8.54 15.27 8.24
N ASN A 27 9.28 14.39 8.93
CA ASN A 27 10.35 13.56 8.38
C ASN A 27 9.91 12.13 8.00
N HIS A 28 8.62 11.80 8.11
CA HIS A 28 8.09 10.48 7.79
C HIS A 28 6.78 10.58 7.01
N TYR A 29 6.18 9.42 6.71
CA TYR A 29 4.88 9.32 6.04
C TYR A 29 3.93 8.51 6.91
N ILE A 30 2.67 8.93 6.94
CA ILE A 30 1.56 8.17 7.49
C ILE A 30 0.89 7.45 6.31
N ILE A 31 0.86 6.12 6.37
CA ILE A 31 0.19 5.28 5.37
C ILE A 31 -1.17 4.85 5.90
N ASN A 32 -2.24 5.07 5.12
CA ASN A 32 -3.60 4.68 5.48
C ASN A 32 -4.33 4.07 4.26
N GLY A 33 -4.88 2.88 4.42
CA GLY A 33 -5.62 2.17 3.37
C GLY A 33 -5.83 0.69 3.68
N GLN A 34 -6.31 -0.05 2.69
CA GLN A 34 -6.58 -1.48 2.81
C GLN A 34 -5.88 -2.25 1.68
N LYS A 35 -5.17 -3.32 2.06
CA LYS A 35 -4.54 -4.27 1.13
C LYS A 35 -5.18 -5.63 1.25
N MET A 36 -5.24 -6.37 0.14
CA MET A 36 -5.91 -7.66 0.06
C MET A 36 -5.06 -8.65 -0.74
N TRP A 37 -5.13 -9.94 -0.39
CA TRP A 37 -4.41 -11.02 -1.07
C TRP A 37 -2.88 -10.92 -0.99
N ILE A 38 -2.34 -10.46 0.13
CA ILE A 38 -0.91 -10.28 0.32
C ILE A 38 -0.24 -11.58 0.75
N SER A 39 0.49 -12.19 -0.19
CA SER A 39 1.26 -13.42 0.06
C SER A 39 2.33 -13.21 1.13
N ASN A 40 2.52 -14.25 1.96
CA ASN A 40 3.50 -14.31 3.06
C ASN A 40 3.32 -13.25 4.16
N SER A 41 2.17 -12.58 4.23
CA SER A 41 1.93 -11.49 5.19
C SER A 41 1.99 -11.93 6.65
N ASP A 42 1.75 -13.21 6.92
CA ASP A 42 1.86 -13.87 8.23
C ASP A 42 3.30 -14.08 8.70
N ILE A 43 4.27 -14.15 7.79
CA ILE A 43 5.69 -14.43 8.09
C ILE A 43 6.66 -13.32 7.62
N ALA A 44 6.14 -12.21 7.08
CA ALA A 44 6.96 -11.13 6.54
C ALA A 44 7.58 -10.27 7.65
N GLY A 45 8.89 -10.04 7.55
CA GLY A 45 9.60 -9.07 8.39
C GLY A 45 9.67 -7.67 7.76
N VAL A 46 9.36 -7.56 6.46
CA VAL A 46 9.33 -6.30 5.71
C VAL A 46 8.18 -6.33 4.70
N PHE A 47 7.47 -5.21 4.56
CA PHE A 47 6.39 -5.04 3.60
C PHE A 47 6.76 -3.92 2.62
N LEU A 48 6.77 -4.24 1.32
CA LEU A 48 6.84 -3.24 0.25
C LEU A 48 5.41 -2.76 -0.07
N VAL A 49 5.05 -1.59 0.44
CA VAL A 49 3.68 -1.04 0.34
C VAL A 49 3.57 0.02 -0.74
N PHE A 50 2.61 -0.15 -1.63
CA PHE A 50 2.24 0.85 -2.65
C PHE A 50 1.14 1.75 -2.11
N ALA A 51 1.41 3.05 -2.12
CA ALA A 51 0.50 4.08 -1.63
C ALA A 51 0.66 5.36 -2.47
N ASN A 52 -0.42 6.10 -2.66
CA ASN A 52 -0.42 7.35 -3.41
C ASN A 52 0.01 8.51 -2.52
N ALA A 53 1.10 9.20 -2.87
CA ALA A 53 1.62 10.34 -2.14
C ALA A 53 0.92 11.68 -2.48
N ASN A 54 0.17 11.71 -3.58
CA ASN A 54 -0.63 12.87 -4.00
C ASN A 54 -1.92 12.41 -4.72
N PRO A 55 -2.97 12.02 -3.97
CA PRO A 55 -4.25 11.56 -4.54
C PRO A 55 -5.02 12.61 -5.35
N SER A 56 -4.64 13.88 -5.25
CA SER A 56 -5.29 15.00 -5.93
C SER A 56 -4.65 15.38 -7.27
N ALA A 57 -3.54 14.73 -7.64
CA ALA A 57 -2.84 14.96 -8.90
C ALA A 57 -3.48 14.24 -10.09
#